data_AF-A0A838V116-F1
#
_entry.id   AF-A0A838V116-F1
#
_cell.length_a   1.000
_cell.length_b   1.000
_cell.length_c   1.000
_cell.angle_alpha   90.00
_cell.angle_beta   90.00
_cell.angle_gamma   90.00
#
_symmetry.space_group_name_H-M   'P 1'
#
loop_
_entity.id
_entity.type
_entity.pdbx_description
1 polymer ?
#
loop_
_entity_poly.entity_id
_entity_poly.type
_entity_poly.pdbx_seq_one_letter_code
_entity_poly.pdbx_strand_id
1 'polypeptide(L)'
;MNPKQNPARPSEIPPDVEARYRAIQAEMQQLQLAPEALVGESREARYARQQRLRQLRREFDAASRYPLARRQRSAATTVVLMASVGVLLCMLSIGGGVLVNNILSRPPDISGTITNFMDDIKSQDYSSAYTYLAQNGQDVQAFIGTAGTADNAMGNVIKYQQISQINGKSGDVTASVTFNITRAGNDSTDLGYDKRPGGVYPSIVVIMTYGGDKWRVSDYGSLFRVVPLGDTPTPAVTPTPAKGK
;
A
#
# COMPACT_ATOMS: atom_id res chain seq x y z
N MET A 1 26.40 -26.18 19.99
CA MET A 1 25.17 -26.91 20.36
C MET A 1 24.75 -27.75 19.16
N ASN A 2 24.92 -29.07 19.24
CA ASN A 2 24.45 -29.98 18.19
C ASN A 2 22.93 -30.19 18.37
N PRO A 3 22.10 -29.96 17.34
CA PRO A 3 20.70 -30.33 17.41
C PRO A 3 20.60 -31.86 17.47
N LYS A 4 19.98 -32.37 18.53
CA LYS A 4 19.59 -33.78 18.65
C LYS A 4 18.66 -34.10 17.47
N GLN A 5 19.14 -34.90 16.51
CA GLN A 5 18.27 -35.52 15.51
C GLN A 5 17.35 -36.50 16.24
N ASN A 6 16.09 -36.10 16.38
CA ASN A 6 15.02 -36.98 16.82
C ASN A 6 14.82 -38.04 15.72
N PRO A 7 14.87 -39.34 16.01
CA PRO A 7 14.49 -40.35 15.03
C PRO A 7 13.04 -40.11 14.62
N ALA A 8 12.80 -40.02 13.31
CA ALA A 8 11.48 -39.78 12.73
C ALA A 8 10.48 -40.85 13.23
N ARG A 9 9.28 -40.41 13.63
CA ARG A 9 8.20 -41.33 13.98
C ARG A 9 7.81 -42.15 12.75
N PRO A 10 7.43 -43.44 12.90
CA PRO A 10 7.11 -44.32 11.78
C PRO A 10 6.02 -43.81 10.81
N SER A 11 5.24 -42.81 11.20
CA SER A 11 4.16 -42.22 10.39
C SER A 11 4.61 -41.18 9.36
N GLU A 12 5.89 -40.79 9.33
CA GLU A 12 6.41 -39.73 8.43
C GLU A 12 7.21 -40.27 7.25
N ILE A 13 7.31 -41.58 7.08
CA ILE A 13 8.00 -42.18 5.93
C ILE A 13 7.07 -42.04 4.71
N PRO A 14 7.47 -41.28 3.67
CA PRO A 14 6.69 -41.17 2.45
C PRO A 14 6.45 -42.56 1.85
N PRO A 15 5.23 -42.87 1.37
CA PRO A 15 4.84 -44.23 0.94
C PRO A 15 5.72 -44.79 -0.20
N ASP A 16 6.37 -43.93 -0.97
CA ASP A 16 7.35 -44.25 -2.00
C ASP A 16 8.67 -44.81 -1.45
N VAL A 17 9.06 -44.45 -0.22
CA VAL A 17 10.27 -44.96 0.44
C VAL A 17 10.04 -46.38 0.97
N GLU A 18 8.86 -46.68 1.51
CA GLU A 18 8.51 -48.04 1.93
C GLU A 18 8.44 -49.01 0.75
N ALA A 19 7.88 -48.56 -0.38
CA ALA A 19 7.84 -49.35 -1.61
C ALA A 19 9.25 -49.70 -2.11
N ARG A 20 10.18 -48.73 -2.08
CA ARG A 20 11.59 -48.96 -2.41
C ARG A 20 12.28 -49.89 -1.42
N TYR A 21 11.98 -49.76 -0.13
CA TYR A 21 12.57 -50.62 0.89
C TYR A 21 12.15 -52.08 0.71
N ARG A 22 10.86 -52.32 0.43
CA ARG A 22 10.35 -53.67 0.13
C ARG A 22 10.92 -54.24 -1.16
N ALA A 23 11.10 -53.43 -2.20
CA ALA A 23 11.72 -53.88 -3.45
C ALA A 23 13.17 -54.34 -3.23
N ILE A 24 13.96 -53.56 -2.50
CA ILE A 24 15.36 -53.90 -2.16
C ILE A 24 15.41 -55.16 -1.28
N GLN A 25 14.46 -55.29 -0.34
CA GLN A 25 14.40 -56.46 0.54
C GLN A 25 14.00 -57.74 -0.22
N ALA A 26 13.14 -57.62 -1.23
CA ALA A 26 12.80 -58.72 -2.14
C ALA A 26 13.98 -59.10 -3.05
N GLU A 27 14.74 -58.12 -3.56
CA GLU A 27 15.97 -58.38 -4.31
C GLU A 27 17.05 -59.06 -3.46
N MET A 28 17.20 -58.66 -2.19
CA MET A 28 18.12 -59.33 -1.26
C MET A 28 17.70 -60.77 -0.93
N GLN A 29 16.40 -61.09 -0.93
CA GLN A 29 15.94 -62.47 -0.75
C GLN A 29 16.19 -63.35 -1.99
N GLN A 30 16.21 -62.77 -3.19
CA GLN A 30 16.56 -63.48 -4.42
C GLN A 30 18.06 -63.71 -4.54
N LEU A 31 18.89 -62.85 -3.94
CA LEU A 31 20.32 -63.07 -3.75
C LEU A 31 20.55 -64.07 -2.60
N GLN A 32 20.04 -65.31 -2.75
CA GLN A 32 20.55 -66.44 -1.97
C GLN A 32 22.04 -66.57 -2.29
N LEU A 33 22.89 -66.04 -1.41
CA LEU A 33 24.31 -66.36 -1.44
C LEU A 33 24.41 -67.87 -1.37
N ALA A 34 24.86 -68.47 -2.47
CA ALA A 34 25.05 -69.91 -2.56
C ALA A 34 25.86 -70.37 -1.34
N PRO A 35 25.35 -71.36 -0.58
CA PRO A 35 25.92 -71.74 0.70
C PRO A 35 27.40 -72.11 0.53
N GLU A 36 28.20 -71.70 1.51
CA GLU A 36 29.63 -72.00 1.58
C GLU A 36 29.90 -73.49 1.31
N ALA A 37 30.59 -73.75 0.20
CA ALA A 37 31.42 -74.92 -0.07
C ALA A 37 30.83 -76.25 0.41
N LEU A 38 30.04 -76.91 -0.45
CA LEU A 38 29.66 -78.30 -0.25
C LEU A 38 30.91 -79.17 -0.05
N VAL A 39 30.93 -79.92 1.06
CA VAL A 39 31.86 -81.02 1.29
C VAL A 39 31.68 -82.04 0.15
N GLY A 40 32.66 -82.10 -0.75
CA GLY A 40 32.61 -82.90 -1.98
C GLY A 40 33.05 -82.15 -3.24
N GLU A 41 33.27 -80.84 -3.17
CA GLU A 41 33.71 -80.04 -4.32
C GLU A 41 35.09 -80.51 -4.83
N SER A 42 35.14 -80.89 -6.12
CA SER A 42 36.37 -81.31 -6.80
C SER A 42 37.42 -80.19 -6.74
N ARG A 43 38.71 -80.56 -6.77
CA ARG A 43 39.81 -79.58 -6.68
C ARG A 43 39.68 -78.52 -7.80
N GLU A 44 39.26 -78.92 -8.98
CA GLU A 44 39.09 -78.06 -10.15
C GLU A 44 37.99 -77.02 -9.95
N ALA A 45 36.83 -77.42 -9.39
CA ALA A 45 35.73 -76.50 -9.10
C ALA A 45 36.13 -75.43 -8.05
N ARG A 46 36.90 -75.83 -7.03
CA ARG A 46 37.47 -74.88 -6.06
C ARG A 46 38.42 -73.86 -6.72
N TYR A 47 39.27 -74.31 -7.63
CA TYR A 47 40.18 -73.41 -8.35
C TYR A 47 39.41 -72.43 -9.25
N ALA A 48 38.42 -72.91 -10.00
CA ALA A 48 37.58 -72.06 -10.85
C ALA A 48 36.84 -70.99 -10.04
N ARG A 49 36.29 -71.36 -8.88
CA ARG A 49 35.63 -70.43 -7.96
C ARG A 49 36.59 -69.37 -7.43
N GLN A 50 37.80 -69.77 -6.99
CA GLN A 50 38.81 -68.82 -6.52
C GLN A 50 39.26 -67.85 -7.62
N GLN A 51 39.41 -68.32 -8.87
CA GLN A 51 39.74 -67.45 -9.99
C GLN A 51 38.63 -66.43 -10.27
N ARG A 52 37.37 -66.87 -10.28
CA ARG A 52 36.21 -65.97 -10.45
C ARG A 52 36.12 -64.91 -9.35
N LEU A 53 36.38 -65.29 -8.09
CA LEU A 53 36.40 -64.34 -6.97
C LEU A 53 37.55 -63.33 -7.09
N ARG A 54 38.73 -63.76 -7.54
CA ARG A 54 39.85 -62.85 -7.81
C ARG A 54 39.54 -61.88 -8.95
N GLN A 55 38.86 -62.34 -9.98
CA GLN A 55 38.43 -61.50 -11.10
C GLN A 55 37.40 -60.47 -10.64
N LEU A 56 36.35 -60.89 -9.92
CA LEU A 56 35.35 -59.98 -9.34
C LEU A 56 35.98 -58.93 -8.42
N ARG A 57 36.98 -59.33 -7.61
CA ARG A 57 37.71 -58.38 -6.76
C ARG A 57 38.47 -57.35 -7.59
N ARG A 58 39.12 -57.76 -8.69
CA ARG A 58 39.80 -56.81 -9.59
C ARG A 58 38.82 -55.89 -10.29
N GLU A 59 37.66 -56.38 -10.72
CA GLU A 59 36.61 -55.57 -11.32
C GLU A 59 36.04 -54.56 -10.32
N PHE A 60 35.84 -54.98 -9.07
CA PHE A 60 35.40 -54.09 -8.00
C PHE A 60 36.47 -53.04 -7.65
N ASP A 61 37.73 -53.45 -7.49
CA ASP A 61 38.84 -52.54 -7.22
C ASP A 61 39.04 -51.55 -8.40
N ALA A 62 38.86 -52.01 -9.65
CA ALA A 62 38.91 -51.15 -10.83
C ALA A 62 37.73 -50.17 -10.90
N ALA A 63 36.51 -50.62 -10.56
CA ALA A 63 35.32 -49.78 -10.51
C ALA A 63 35.40 -48.74 -9.38
N SER A 64 35.96 -49.10 -8.24
CA SER A 64 36.13 -48.21 -7.07
C SER A 64 37.19 -47.11 -7.28
N ARG A 65 38.06 -47.27 -8.28
CA ARG A 65 39.09 -46.27 -8.65
C ARG A 65 38.55 -45.10 -9.47
N TYR A 66 37.28 -45.13 -9.87
CA TYR A 66 36.61 -43.96 -10.39
C TYR A 66 36.01 -43.20 -9.21
N PRO A 67 36.66 -42.14 -8.69
CA PRO A 67 35.96 -41.26 -7.77
C PRO A 67 34.72 -40.75 -8.51
N LEU A 68 33.53 -41.01 -7.95
CA LEU A 68 32.32 -40.32 -8.38
C LEU A 68 32.68 -38.84 -8.36
N ALA A 69 32.85 -38.25 -9.54
CA ALA A 69 33.21 -36.86 -9.70
C ALA A 69 32.11 -36.07 -9.00
N ARG A 70 32.40 -35.66 -7.76
CA ARG A 70 31.44 -35.02 -6.87
C ARG A 70 31.08 -33.71 -7.56
N ARG A 71 29.93 -33.71 -8.24
CA ARG A 71 29.33 -32.59 -8.98
C ARG A 71 28.83 -31.54 -7.98
N GLN A 72 29.73 -31.09 -7.10
CA GLN A 72 29.44 -30.24 -5.95
C GLN A 72 29.48 -28.74 -6.30
N ARG A 73 29.97 -28.38 -7.50
CA ARG A 73 30.08 -26.97 -7.92
C ARG A 73 28.76 -26.34 -8.36
N SER A 74 27.71 -27.11 -8.68
CA SER A 74 26.42 -26.55 -9.10
C SER A 74 25.36 -26.44 -8.00
N ALA A 75 25.51 -27.19 -6.90
CA ALA A 75 24.54 -27.18 -5.80
C ALA A 75 24.69 -25.92 -4.92
N ALA A 76 25.94 -25.49 -4.67
CA ALA A 76 26.19 -24.29 -3.87
C ALA A 76 25.66 -23.02 -4.56
N THR A 77 25.85 -22.89 -5.88
CA THR A 77 25.37 -21.74 -6.65
C THR A 77 23.85 -21.68 -6.73
N THR A 78 23.17 -22.84 -6.85
CA THR A 78 21.69 -22.87 -6.83
C THR A 78 21.11 -22.51 -5.47
N VAL A 79 21.74 -22.93 -4.37
CA VAL A 79 21.28 -22.56 -3.01
C VAL A 79 21.45 -21.06 -2.76
N VAL A 80 22.57 -20.47 -3.16
CA VAL A 80 22.80 -19.02 -3.03
C VAL A 80 21.78 -18.22 -3.84
N LEU A 81 21.45 -18.68 -5.06
CA LEU A 81 20.49 -18.01 -5.93
C LEU A 81 19.05 -18.14 -5.41
N MET A 82 18.67 -19.29 -4.86
CA MET A 82 17.36 -19.46 -4.22
C MET A 82 17.24 -18.60 -2.95
N ALA A 83 18.30 -18.52 -2.15
CA ALA A 83 18.33 -17.69 -0.95
C ALA A 83 18.21 -16.19 -1.28
N SER A 84 18.90 -15.70 -2.31
CA SER A 84 18.83 -14.29 -2.71
C SER A 84 17.45 -13.89 -3.24
N VAL A 85 16.81 -14.76 -4.04
CA VAL A 85 15.44 -14.56 -4.53
C VAL A 85 14.45 -14.53 -3.36
N GLY A 86 14.61 -15.42 -2.37
CA GLY A 86 13.78 -15.42 -1.17
C GLY A 86 13.88 -14.13 -0.37
N VAL A 87 15.10 -13.61 -0.17
CA VAL A 87 15.32 -12.33 0.54
C VAL A 87 14.71 -11.16 -0.24
N LEU A 88 14.86 -11.11 -1.57
CA LEU A 88 14.25 -10.07 -2.40
C LEU A 88 12.72 -10.09 -2.33
N LEU A 89 12.10 -11.27 -2.37
CA LEU A 89 10.65 -11.40 -2.22
C LEU A 89 10.17 -10.98 -0.82
N CYS A 90 10.91 -11.32 0.23
CA CYS A 90 10.62 -10.85 1.59
C CYS A 90 10.74 -9.32 1.70
N MET A 91 11.79 -8.72 1.11
CA MET A 91 11.93 -7.26 1.10
C MET A 91 10.83 -6.58 0.30
N LEU A 92 10.41 -7.15 -0.83
CA LEU A 92 9.34 -6.60 -1.65
C LEU A 92 7.97 -6.69 -0.97
N SER A 93 7.70 -7.79 -0.25
CA SER A 93 6.43 -7.98 0.48
C SER A 93 6.35 -7.12 1.74
N ILE A 94 7.43 -7.01 2.52
CA ILE A 94 7.49 -6.12 3.68
C ILE A 94 7.46 -4.65 3.24
N GLY A 95 8.31 -4.28 2.27
CA GLY A 95 8.36 -2.92 1.74
C GLY A 95 7.06 -2.51 1.05
N GLY A 96 6.49 -3.39 0.24
CA GLY A 96 5.20 -3.19 -0.42
C GLY A 96 4.05 -3.05 0.57
N GLY A 97 4.00 -3.91 1.60
CA GLY A 97 2.98 -3.84 2.64
C GLY A 97 3.00 -2.51 3.41
N VAL A 98 4.19 -2.03 3.78
CA VAL A 98 4.34 -0.72 4.45
C VAL A 98 3.92 0.43 3.53
N LEU A 99 4.26 0.38 2.25
CA LEU A 99 3.95 1.44 1.29
C LEU A 99 2.44 1.50 1.00
N VAL A 100 1.80 0.34 0.78
CA VAL A 100 0.36 0.22 0.61
C VAL A 100 -0.36 0.68 1.88
N ASN A 101 0.08 0.24 3.06
CA ASN A 101 -0.52 0.67 4.32
C ASN A 101 -0.39 2.19 4.53
N ASN A 102 0.75 2.79 4.16
CA ASN A 102 0.92 4.24 4.22
C ASN A 102 0.10 5.01 3.18
N ILE A 103 -0.23 4.40 2.03
CA ILE A 103 -1.13 5.02 1.05
C ILE A 103 -2.58 4.93 1.53
N LEU A 104 -3.01 3.78 2.05
CA LEU A 104 -4.38 3.59 2.56
C LEU A 104 -4.63 4.29 3.89
N SER A 105 -3.61 4.43 4.74
CA SER A 105 -3.74 5.08 6.06
C SER A 105 -3.50 6.58 6.03
N ARG A 106 -3.21 7.18 4.85
CA ARG A 106 -3.21 8.64 4.73
C ARG A 106 -4.66 9.09 4.86
N PRO A 107 -4.99 9.96 5.83
CA PRO A 107 -6.31 10.56 5.85
C PRO A 107 -6.55 11.23 4.49
N PRO A 108 -7.79 11.16 3.96
CA PRO A 108 -8.12 11.75 2.67
C PRO A 108 -7.66 13.21 2.62
N ASP A 109 -7.17 13.62 1.47
CA ASP A 109 -6.54 14.92 1.33
C ASP A 109 -7.55 16.06 1.53
N ILE A 110 -7.30 16.88 2.55
CA ILE A 110 -8.09 18.09 2.85
C ILE A 110 -8.07 19.02 1.64
N SER A 111 -6.90 19.14 0.99
CA SER A 111 -6.71 20.03 -0.16
C SER A 111 -7.56 19.58 -1.35
N GLY A 112 -7.58 18.28 -1.65
CA GLY A 112 -8.42 17.74 -2.72
C GLY A 112 -9.91 18.00 -2.47
N THR A 113 -10.38 17.77 -1.24
CA THR A 113 -11.79 17.97 -0.87
C THR A 113 -12.22 19.43 -1.06
N ILE A 114 -11.44 20.39 -0.53
CA ILE A 114 -11.81 21.81 -0.63
C ILE A 114 -11.66 22.36 -2.05
N THR A 115 -10.65 21.90 -2.80
CA THR A 115 -10.42 22.35 -4.17
C THR A 115 -11.58 21.90 -5.06
N ASN A 116 -11.97 20.63 -4.99
CA ASN A 116 -13.10 20.11 -5.75
C ASN A 116 -14.42 20.82 -5.38
N PHE A 117 -14.65 21.06 -4.08
CA PHE A 117 -15.81 21.84 -3.64
C PHE A 117 -15.81 23.24 -4.28
N MET A 118 -14.69 23.96 -4.24
CA MET A 118 -14.59 25.30 -4.81
C MET A 118 -14.68 25.32 -6.35
N ASP A 119 -14.17 24.28 -7.02
CA ASP A 119 -14.32 24.09 -8.46
C ASP A 119 -15.78 23.86 -8.85
N ASP A 120 -16.52 23.06 -8.09
CA ASP A 120 -17.95 22.83 -8.31
C ASP A 120 -18.78 24.11 -8.06
N ILE A 121 -18.42 24.91 -7.06
CA ILE A 121 -19.03 26.23 -6.87
C ILE A 121 -18.77 27.16 -8.06
N LYS A 122 -17.55 27.16 -8.57
CA LYS A 122 -17.16 27.99 -9.73
C LYS A 122 -17.86 27.53 -11.02
N SER A 123 -18.04 26.23 -11.21
CA SER A 123 -18.75 25.65 -12.36
C SER A 123 -20.28 25.70 -12.22
N GLN A 124 -20.77 26.15 -11.07
CA GLN A 124 -22.19 26.19 -10.68
C GLN A 124 -22.84 24.80 -10.59
N ASP A 125 -22.04 23.74 -10.45
CA ASP A 125 -22.54 22.39 -10.14
C ASP A 125 -22.75 22.24 -8.63
N TYR A 126 -23.78 22.93 -8.12
CA TYR A 126 -24.10 22.91 -6.68
C TYR A 126 -24.54 21.52 -6.19
N SER A 127 -25.02 20.65 -7.08
CA SER A 127 -25.37 19.27 -6.73
C SER A 127 -24.10 18.49 -6.38
N SER A 128 -23.05 18.60 -7.19
CA SER A 128 -21.75 18.00 -6.90
C SER A 128 -21.09 18.65 -5.69
N ALA A 129 -21.13 19.98 -5.57
CA ALA A 129 -20.60 20.71 -4.41
C ALA A 129 -21.24 20.24 -3.10
N TYR A 130 -22.55 19.97 -3.09
CA TYR A 130 -23.27 19.47 -1.92
C TYR A 130 -22.70 18.13 -1.41
N THR A 131 -22.17 17.28 -2.30
CA THR A 131 -21.61 15.98 -1.91
C THR A 131 -20.37 16.10 -1.00
N TYR A 132 -19.74 17.27 -0.96
CA TYR A 132 -18.62 17.61 -0.09
C TYR A 132 -19.04 18.22 1.25
N LEU A 133 -20.31 18.60 1.43
CA LEU A 133 -20.78 19.18 2.68
C LEU A 133 -20.93 18.13 3.79
N ALA A 134 -20.74 18.57 5.03
CA ALA A 134 -21.18 17.81 6.19
C ALA A 134 -22.72 17.80 6.19
N GLN A 135 -23.32 16.63 6.36
CA GLN A 135 -24.77 16.49 6.41
C GLN A 135 -25.31 17.04 7.73
N ASN A 136 -25.32 18.37 7.88
CA ASN A 136 -25.82 19.08 9.06
C ASN A 136 -27.35 19.26 8.99
N GLY A 137 -28.07 18.32 8.37
CA GLY A 137 -29.52 18.40 8.17
C GLY A 137 -30.00 19.40 7.11
N GLN A 138 -29.09 20.03 6.36
CA GLN A 138 -29.46 20.91 5.25
C GLN A 138 -29.90 20.08 4.04
N ASP A 139 -31.11 20.33 3.53
CA ASP A 139 -31.62 19.70 2.32
C ASP A 139 -30.85 20.16 1.06
N VAL A 140 -30.68 19.25 0.09
CA VAL A 140 -29.95 19.51 -1.16
C VAL A 140 -30.58 20.67 -1.93
N GLN A 141 -31.91 20.69 -2.05
CA GLN A 141 -32.61 21.75 -2.79
C GLN A 141 -32.52 23.09 -2.07
N ALA A 142 -32.54 23.09 -0.74
CA ALA A 142 -32.32 24.29 0.05
C ALA A 142 -30.91 24.88 -0.16
N PHE A 143 -29.89 24.02 -0.24
CA PHE A 143 -28.52 24.44 -0.58
C PHE A 143 -28.44 25.04 -1.99
N ILE A 144 -28.93 24.31 -2.99
CA ILE A 144 -28.93 24.75 -4.40
C ILE A 144 -29.67 26.09 -4.55
N GLY A 145 -30.85 26.23 -3.94
CA GLY A 145 -31.65 27.46 -3.97
C GLY A 145 -30.93 28.64 -3.32
N THR A 146 -30.24 28.41 -2.20
CA THR A 146 -29.44 29.45 -1.52
C THR A 146 -28.26 29.89 -2.40
N ALA A 147 -27.52 28.94 -2.97
CA ALA A 147 -26.38 29.22 -3.85
C ALA A 147 -26.81 29.97 -5.11
N GLY A 148 -27.90 29.53 -5.76
CA GLY A 148 -28.44 30.20 -6.95
C GLY A 148 -28.94 31.62 -6.65
N THR A 149 -29.59 31.83 -5.50
CA THR A 149 -30.02 33.18 -5.07
C THR A 149 -28.82 34.11 -4.83
N ALA A 150 -27.76 33.59 -4.20
CA ALA A 150 -26.54 34.34 -3.97
C ALA A 150 -25.82 34.71 -5.28
N ASP A 151 -25.75 33.79 -6.23
CA ASP A 151 -25.15 34.03 -7.55
C ASP A 151 -25.98 35.01 -8.39
N ASN A 152 -27.31 34.98 -8.29
CA ASN A 152 -28.19 35.99 -8.90
C ASN A 152 -27.98 37.38 -8.28
N ALA A 153 -27.73 37.48 -6.98
CA ALA A 153 -27.54 38.75 -6.29
C ALA A 153 -26.13 39.35 -6.50
N MET A 154 -25.10 38.53 -6.38
CA MET A 154 -23.67 38.93 -6.32
C MET A 154 -22.89 38.63 -7.61
N GLY A 155 -23.48 37.88 -8.54
CA GLY A 155 -22.83 37.31 -9.72
C GLY A 155 -22.12 35.99 -9.41
N ASN A 156 -21.94 35.15 -10.43
CA ASN A 156 -21.35 33.83 -10.31
C ASN A 156 -19.87 33.91 -9.88
N VAL A 157 -19.37 32.90 -9.17
CA VAL A 157 -17.94 32.80 -8.85
C VAL A 157 -17.14 32.49 -10.11
N ILE A 158 -16.17 33.34 -10.46
CA ILE A 158 -15.31 33.14 -11.64
C ILE A 158 -13.87 32.75 -11.28
N LYS A 159 -13.44 33.09 -10.07
CA LYS A 159 -12.12 32.77 -9.57
C LYS A 159 -12.14 32.66 -8.05
N TYR A 160 -11.36 31.73 -7.53
CA TYR A 160 -11.00 31.68 -6.12
C TYR A 160 -9.49 31.54 -6.00
N GLN A 161 -8.93 32.06 -4.91
CA GLN A 161 -7.51 31.94 -4.59
C GLN A 161 -7.37 31.66 -3.11
N GLN A 162 -6.72 30.54 -2.78
CA GLN A 162 -6.35 30.24 -1.41
C GLN A 162 -5.29 31.24 -0.93
N ILE A 163 -5.55 31.89 0.20
CA ILE A 163 -4.64 32.90 0.79
C ILE A 163 -4.03 32.47 2.13
N SER A 164 -4.62 31.47 2.79
CA SER A 164 -4.02 30.86 3.98
C SER A 164 -3.55 29.44 3.69
N GLN A 165 -2.54 28.97 4.40
CA GLN A 165 -2.30 27.53 4.49
C GLN A 165 -3.50 26.86 5.17
N ILE A 166 -3.67 25.56 4.90
CA ILE A 166 -4.70 24.76 5.57
C ILE A 166 -4.31 24.67 7.04
N ASN A 167 -5.14 25.25 7.90
CA ASN A 167 -4.93 25.21 9.35
C ASN A 167 -5.59 23.94 9.90
N GLY A 168 -4.92 22.81 9.66
CA GLY A 168 -5.31 21.48 10.13
C GLY A 168 -4.24 20.46 9.76
N LYS A 169 -3.97 19.50 10.65
CA LYS A 169 -3.00 18.42 10.48
C LYS A 169 -3.72 17.07 10.35
N SER A 170 -2.99 16.10 9.81
CA SER A 170 -3.39 14.69 9.82
C SER A 170 -3.67 14.24 11.26
N GLY A 171 -4.94 13.98 11.59
CA GLY A 171 -5.42 13.62 12.93
C GLY A 171 -6.30 14.68 13.60
N ASP A 172 -6.35 15.90 13.07
CA ASP A 172 -7.28 16.92 13.54
C ASP A 172 -8.71 16.59 13.08
N VAL A 173 -9.69 16.92 13.91
CA VAL A 173 -11.12 16.75 13.58
C VAL A 173 -11.63 17.94 12.75
N THR A 174 -10.93 19.06 12.77
CA THR A 174 -11.32 20.30 12.12
C THR A 174 -10.14 20.93 11.38
N ALA A 175 -10.39 21.50 10.20
CA ALA A 175 -9.44 22.27 9.44
C ALA A 175 -10.12 23.53 8.88
N SER A 176 -9.37 24.62 8.72
CA SER A 176 -9.90 25.85 8.09
C SER A 176 -9.01 26.35 6.97
N VAL A 177 -9.60 26.89 5.92
CA VAL A 177 -8.90 27.49 4.78
C VAL A 177 -9.55 28.81 4.40
N THR A 178 -8.74 29.82 4.16
CA THR A 178 -9.20 31.14 3.75
C THR A 178 -8.98 31.36 2.26
N PHE A 179 -10.01 31.84 1.57
CA PHE A 179 -10.01 32.13 0.13
C PHE A 179 -10.37 33.58 -0.15
N ASN A 180 -9.73 34.16 -1.17
CA ASN A 180 -10.24 35.33 -1.88
C ASN A 180 -11.11 34.86 -3.04
N ILE A 181 -12.31 35.43 -3.16
CA ILE A 181 -13.29 35.07 -4.20
C ILE A 181 -13.51 36.26 -5.12
N THR A 182 -13.44 36.01 -6.43
CA THR A 182 -13.83 36.96 -7.46
C THR A 182 -15.11 36.47 -8.12
N ARG A 183 -16.12 37.34 -8.19
CA ARG A 183 -17.39 37.06 -8.88
C ARG A 183 -17.50 37.88 -10.15
N ALA A 184 -18.27 37.39 -11.11
CA ALA A 184 -18.50 38.08 -12.39
C ALA A 184 -19.10 39.48 -12.18
N GLY A 185 -19.86 39.68 -11.10
CA GLY A 185 -20.63 40.88 -10.84
C GLY A 185 -21.85 40.95 -11.75
N ASN A 186 -23.04 41.10 -11.18
CA ASN A 186 -24.24 41.44 -11.94
C ASN A 186 -24.45 42.94 -11.82
N ASP A 187 -24.56 43.68 -12.93
CA ASP A 187 -24.72 45.15 -13.03
C ASP A 187 -25.94 45.76 -12.26
N SER A 188 -26.66 44.97 -11.47
CA SER A 188 -27.74 45.43 -10.61
C SER A 188 -27.20 46.37 -9.50
N THR A 189 -27.43 47.67 -9.67
CA THR A 189 -27.16 48.74 -8.70
C THR A 189 -28.10 48.72 -7.49
N ASP A 190 -29.15 47.89 -7.50
CA ASP A 190 -30.25 47.91 -6.52
C ASP A 190 -29.91 47.42 -5.11
N LEU A 191 -28.72 46.85 -4.90
CA LEU A 191 -28.39 46.23 -3.62
C LEU A 191 -27.35 47.01 -2.77
N GLY A 192 -26.94 48.21 -3.19
CA GLY A 192 -26.06 49.07 -2.38
C GLY A 192 -24.63 48.52 -2.18
N TYR A 193 -24.18 47.61 -3.04
CA TYR A 193 -22.83 47.05 -3.02
C TYR A 193 -21.90 47.81 -3.97
N ASP A 194 -20.62 48.01 -3.62
CA ASP A 194 -19.59 48.51 -4.54
C ASP A 194 -19.28 47.40 -5.57
N LYS A 195 -20.22 47.22 -6.50
CA LYS A 195 -20.15 46.26 -7.60
C LYS A 195 -19.21 46.81 -8.64
N ARG A 196 -17.92 46.57 -8.44
CA ARG A 196 -16.99 46.62 -9.56
C ARG A 196 -17.12 45.29 -10.31
N PRO A 197 -17.34 45.29 -11.64
CA PRO A 197 -17.14 44.09 -12.45
C PRO A 197 -15.75 43.51 -12.13
N GLY A 198 -15.69 42.24 -11.74
CA GLY A 198 -14.45 41.63 -11.23
C GLY A 198 -14.06 42.00 -9.80
N GLY A 199 -15.02 42.45 -8.97
CA GLY A 199 -14.82 42.76 -7.57
C GLY A 199 -14.31 41.55 -6.79
N VAL A 200 -13.23 41.74 -6.04
CA VAL A 200 -12.71 40.77 -5.08
C VAL A 200 -13.47 40.96 -3.78
N TYR A 201 -14.22 39.95 -3.38
CA TYR A 201 -14.96 39.95 -2.12
C TYR A 201 -14.00 39.65 -0.97
N PRO A 202 -14.28 40.16 0.26
CA PRO A 202 -13.43 39.93 1.42
C PRO A 202 -13.26 38.43 1.69
N SER A 203 -12.12 38.10 2.29
CA SER A 203 -11.66 36.73 2.53
C SER A 203 -12.72 35.85 3.21
N ILE A 204 -13.07 34.74 2.57
CA ILE A 204 -14.04 33.75 3.08
C ILE A 204 -13.26 32.64 3.78
N VAL A 205 -13.67 32.32 5.01
CA VAL A 205 -13.16 31.18 5.75
C VAL A 205 -14.09 29.99 5.52
N VAL A 206 -13.54 28.89 5.04
CA VAL A 206 -14.22 27.61 4.91
C VAL A 206 -13.69 26.67 5.98
N ILE A 207 -14.59 26.09 6.76
CA ILE A 207 -14.32 25.12 7.82
C ILE A 207 -14.68 23.74 7.31
N MET A 208 -13.78 22.79 7.57
CA MET A 208 -13.94 21.39 7.27
C MET A 208 -13.85 20.57 8.53
N THR A 209 -14.62 19.48 8.56
CA THR A 209 -14.62 18.49 9.63
C THR A 209 -14.32 17.12 9.06
N TYR A 210 -13.54 16.32 9.79
CA TYR A 210 -13.30 14.92 9.45
C TYR A 210 -14.35 14.03 10.11
N GLY A 211 -15.07 13.22 9.32
CA GLY A 211 -16.08 12.30 9.83
C GLY A 211 -16.54 11.28 8.79
N GLY A 212 -16.80 10.04 9.21
CA GLY A 212 -17.25 8.98 8.31
C GLY A 212 -16.26 8.68 7.18
N ASP A 213 -14.96 8.61 7.54
CA ASP A 213 -13.82 8.29 6.67
C ASP A 213 -13.46 9.35 5.62
N LYS A 214 -14.00 10.58 5.72
CA LYS A 214 -13.69 11.67 4.78
C LYS A 214 -13.80 13.05 5.39
N TRP A 215 -13.10 14.00 4.77
CA TRP A 215 -13.26 15.41 5.07
C TRP A 215 -14.54 15.93 4.42
N ARG A 216 -15.21 16.83 5.13
CA ARG A 216 -16.47 17.46 4.73
C ARG A 216 -16.43 18.93 5.06
N VAL A 217 -16.95 19.78 4.19
CA VAL A 217 -17.14 21.21 4.46
C VAL A 217 -18.30 21.36 5.44
N SER A 218 -18.00 21.79 6.67
CA SER A 218 -19.01 21.98 7.72
C SER A 218 -19.58 23.39 7.72
N ASP A 219 -18.79 24.37 7.30
CA ASP A 219 -19.18 25.77 7.16
C ASP A 219 -18.46 26.38 5.96
N TYR A 220 -19.21 26.95 5.03
CA TYR A 220 -18.69 27.69 3.88
C TYR A 220 -18.69 29.21 4.12
N GLY A 221 -18.87 29.64 5.37
CA GLY A 221 -18.72 31.01 5.82
C GLY A 221 -19.67 31.98 5.12
N SER A 222 -19.13 33.12 4.67
CA SER A 222 -19.86 34.13 3.92
C SER A 222 -19.95 33.88 2.42
N LEU A 223 -19.60 32.68 1.93
CA LEU A 223 -19.60 32.37 0.49
C LEU A 223 -20.91 32.73 -0.21
N PHE A 224 -22.04 32.46 0.44
CA PHE A 224 -23.38 32.81 -0.06
C PHE A 224 -24.07 33.92 0.76
N ARG A 225 -23.38 34.49 1.76
CA ARG A 225 -23.96 35.57 2.55
C ARG A 225 -23.61 36.90 1.91
N VAL A 226 -24.65 37.67 1.65
CA VAL A 226 -24.51 39.06 1.26
C VAL A 226 -24.18 39.86 2.53
N VAL A 227 -22.96 40.40 2.63
CA VAL A 227 -22.57 41.25 3.76
C VAL A 227 -22.89 42.71 3.37
N PRO A 228 -23.84 43.38 4.04
CA PRO A 228 -24.15 44.79 3.81
C PRO A 228 -22.87 45.65 3.88
N LEU A 229 -22.69 46.59 2.95
CA LEU A 229 -21.63 47.58 3.03
C LEU A 229 -21.88 48.47 4.27
N GLY A 230 -21.29 48.09 5.40
CA GLY A 230 -21.44 48.77 6.68
C GLY A 230 -20.42 48.29 7.71
N ASP A 231 -20.05 47.01 7.64
CA ASP A 231 -19.13 46.38 8.60
C ASP A 231 -17.78 46.02 7.97
N THR A 232 -17.14 46.94 7.25
CA THR A 232 -15.71 46.78 6.99
C THR A 232 -14.98 46.82 8.34
N PRO A 233 -14.26 45.75 8.76
CA PRO A 233 -13.39 45.86 9.91
C PRO A 233 -12.36 46.93 9.58
N THR A 234 -12.39 48.03 10.33
CA THR A 234 -11.35 49.06 10.23
C THR A 234 -10.02 48.37 10.50
N PRO A 235 -9.04 48.39 9.58
CA PRO A 235 -7.74 47.80 9.86
C PRO A 235 -7.19 48.46 11.11
N ALA A 236 -6.86 47.66 12.12
CA ALA A 236 -6.28 48.16 13.36
C ALA A 236 -5.06 49.01 12.99
N VAL A 237 -5.13 50.31 13.26
CA VAL A 237 -4.02 51.23 13.06
C VAL A 237 -2.91 50.78 14.00
N THR A 238 -1.85 50.18 13.46
CA THR A 238 -0.62 49.93 14.20
C THR A 238 -0.14 51.27 14.74
N PRO A 239 -0.06 51.46 16.08
CA PRO A 239 0.39 52.73 16.63
C PRO A 239 1.84 52.96 16.22
N THR A 240 2.07 54.03 15.46
CA THR A 240 3.41 54.55 15.18
C THR A 240 4.09 54.84 16.52
N PRO A 241 5.29 54.29 16.79
CA PRO A 241 5.99 54.58 18.03
C PRO A 241 6.33 56.08 18.09
N ALA A 242 5.89 56.74 19.15
CA ALA A 242 6.21 58.14 19.40
C ALA A 242 7.73 58.28 19.51
N LYS A 243 8.32 59.13 18.66
CA LYS A 243 9.70 59.60 18.85
C LYS A 243 9.76 60.37 20.17
N GLY A 244 10.41 59.79 21.16
CA GLY A 244 10.76 60.46 22.40
C GLY A 244 11.60 61.70 22.11
N LYS A 245 11.26 62.80 22.78
CA LYS A 245 12.17 63.91 23.08
C LYS A 245 12.75 63.68 24.45
#